data_AF-A0A0B7M9X6-F1
#
_entry.id   AF-A0A0B7M9X6-F1
#
_cell.length_a   1.000
_cell.length_b   1.000
_cell.length_c   1.000
_cell.angle_alpha   90.00
_cell.angle_beta   90.00
_cell.angle_gamma   90.00
#
_symmetry.space_group_name_H-M   'P 1'
#
loop_
_entity.id
_entity.type
_entity.pdbx_description
1 polymer ?
#
loop_
_entity_poly.entity_id
_entity_poly.type
_entity_poly.pdbx_seq_one_letter_code
_entity_poly.pdbx_strand_id
1 'polypeptide(L)'
;MGVKVAGQSTNYELSYSSEVYVEGILMSESLYQGKFFDYFSGLNDSRMEGKIWHRLTDILFIVTCGIICGYDEFELIHVWAKAPDTQKWLKKYIALPNGIPSLSTLKRGFSVIRPEEFSTRFISWMNAVLQLPEKDVVSVDGKTSRGSKDERKGQKALHMVSALCHSHGLVIGQVKTDEKSNEITAIPELLDQLLIEGSIVTIDAIGLQTKIVTKIVNDNKADYVINLKGNQEVFQQEVKEYFTDLEQSGKLE
;
A
#
# COMPACT_ATOMS: atom_id res chain seq x y z
N MET A 1 30.85 -62.56 0.84
CA MET A 1 30.24 -62.91 -0.45
C MET A 1 29.75 -61.62 -1.06
N GLY A 2 30.44 -61.11 -2.08
CA GLY A 2 30.11 -59.82 -2.68
C GLY A 2 29.05 -59.96 -3.78
N VAL A 3 28.28 -58.90 -3.98
CA VAL A 3 27.89 -58.40 -5.32
C VAL A 3 27.76 -56.89 -5.23
N LYS A 4 28.39 -56.20 -6.17
CA LYS A 4 28.31 -54.77 -6.43
C LYS A 4 27.74 -54.66 -7.84
N VAL A 5 26.57 -54.04 -8.06
CA VAL A 5 26.16 -53.56 -9.39
C VAL A 5 25.31 -52.28 -9.31
N ALA A 6 25.82 -51.31 -10.07
CA ALA A 6 25.27 -50.09 -10.68
C ALA A 6 23.84 -49.62 -10.38
N GLY A 7 23.77 -48.35 -9.93
CA GLY A 7 23.39 -47.25 -10.81
C GLY A 7 21.95 -47.23 -11.34
N GLN A 8 21.11 -46.42 -10.71
CA GLN A 8 20.21 -45.50 -11.39
C GLN A 8 19.81 -44.40 -10.39
N SER A 9 20.10 -43.15 -10.77
CA SER A 9 19.59 -41.95 -10.11
C SER A 9 18.08 -41.91 -10.30
N THR A 10 17.32 -42.34 -9.29
CA THR A 10 15.88 -42.08 -9.24
C THR A 10 15.69 -40.64 -8.81
N ASN A 11 15.33 -39.79 -9.78
CA ASN A 11 14.69 -38.51 -9.52
C ASN A 11 13.48 -38.76 -8.62
N TYR A 12 13.56 -38.31 -7.37
CA TYR A 12 12.35 -38.12 -6.57
C TYR A 12 11.69 -36.83 -7.08
N GLU A 13 10.89 -36.96 -8.14
CA GLU A 13 9.79 -36.04 -8.36
C GLU A 13 8.88 -36.15 -7.13
N LEU A 14 8.97 -35.17 -6.23
CA LEU A 14 7.96 -34.96 -5.21
C LEU A 14 6.69 -34.53 -5.93
N SER A 15 5.87 -35.51 -6.31
CA SER A 15 4.48 -35.29 -6.67
C SER A 15 3.82 -34.53 -5.53
N TYR A 16 3.40 -33.30 -5.81
CA TYR A 16 2.65 -32.45 -4.89
C TYR A 16 1.28 -33.11 -4.66
N SER A 17 1.24 -34.03 -3.69
CA SER A 17 0.01 -34.64 -3.19
C SER A 17 -0.75 -33.58 -2.42
N SER A 18 -1.73 -32.98 -3.08
CA SER A 18 -2.66 -31.98 -2.57
C SER A 18 -3.60 -32.60 -1.54
N GLU A 19 -3.16 -32.74 -0.29
CA GLU A 19 -4.03 -33.04 0.87
C GLU A 19 -3.24 -32.88 2.17
N VAL A 20 -3.44 -31.77 2.91
CA VAL A 20 -2.87 -31.55 4.25
C VAL A 20 -4.01 -31.54 5.26
N TYR A 21 -4.08 -32.58 6.08
CA TYR A 21 -5.06 -32.74 7.15
C TYR A 21 -4.51 -32.23 8.48
N VAL A 22 -5.22 -31.31 9.15
CA VAL A 22 -5.03 -30.98 10.57
C VAL A 22 -6.40 -30.92 11.22
N GLU A 23 -6.62 -31.73 12.27
CA GLU A 23 -7.86 -31.78 13.08
C GLU A 23 -9.17 -32.05 12.32
N GLY A 24 -9.15 -32.85 11.25
CA GLY A 24 -10.36 -33.45 10.68
C GLY A 24 -11.37 -32.48 10.04
N ILE A 25 -10.98 -31.22 9.79
CA ILE A 25 -11.78 -30.27 9.02
C ILE A 25 -11.26 -30.27 7.59
N LEU A 26 -12.13 -30.60 6.64
CA LEU A 26 -11.88 -30.37 5.21
C LEU A 26 -11.72 -28.85 5.01
N MET A 27 -10.50 -28.35 4.94
CA MET A 27 -10.28 -26.98 4.46
C MET A 27 -10.74 -26.98 3.01
N SER A 28 -11.77 -26.21 2.66
CA SER A 28 -12.10 -26.04 1.26
C SER A 28 -10.87 -25.47 0.56
N GLU A 29 -10.51 -26.02 -0.60
CA GLU A 29 -9.37 -25.59 -1.44
C GLU A 29 -9.42 -24.10 -1.86
N SER A 30 -10.46 -23.36 -1.42
CA SER A 30 -10.81 -22.00 -1.80
C SER A 30 -10.48 -20.92 -0.76
N LEU A 31 -10.06 -21.26 0.47
CA LEU A 31 -9.72 -20.26 1.48
C LEU A 31 -8.34 -19.66 1.22
N TYR A 32 -8.13 -18.42 1.69
CA TYR A 32 -6.86 -17.70 1.54
C TYR A 32 -6.43 -17.48 0.08
N GLN A 33 -7.40 -17.38 -0.83
CA GLN A 33 -7.16 -17.16 -2.26
C GLN A 33 -7.28 -15.69 -2.65
N GLY A 34 -6.45 -15.29 -3.61
CA GLY A 34 -6.48 -13.96 -4.23
C GLY A 34 -5.34 -13.06 -3.78
N LYS A 35 -5.14 -11.97 -4.55
CA LYS A 35 -3.97 -11.09 -4.45
C LYS A 35 -3.69 -10.60 -3.03
N PHE A 36 -4.72 -10.27 -2.25
CA PHE A 36 -4.51 -9.86 -0.86
C PHE A 36 -3.68 -10.89 -0.06
N PHE A 37 -4.02 -12.18 -0.13
CA PHE A 37 -3.30 -13.21 0.61
C PHE A 37 -1.91 -13.47 0.02
N ASP A 38 -1.74 -13.35 -1.30
CA ASP A 38 -0.45 -13.46 -1.96
C ASP A 38 0.56 -12.44 -1.40
N TYR A 39 0.12 -11.20 -1.14
CA TYR A 39 0.99 -10.12 -0.66
C TYR A 39 1.12 -10.05 0.87
N PHE A 40 0.14 -10.51 1.65
CA PHE A 40 0.11 -10.33 3.11
C PHE A 40 0.26 -11.61 3.95
N SER A 41 0.27 -12.79 3.35
CA SER A 41 0.46 -14.06 4.08
C SER A 41 1.86 -14.20 4.72
N GLY A 42 2.87 -13.57 4.13
CA GLY A 42 4.26 -13.62 4.60
C GLY A 42 4.66 -12.56 5.63
N LEU A 43 3.69 -11.84 6.22
CA LEU A 43 3.98 -10.82 7.24
C LEU A 43 4.65 -11.46 8.46
N ASN A 44 5.71 -10.81 8.96
CA ASN A 44 6.38 -11.28 10.18
C ASN A 44 5.48 -11.12 11.40
N ASP A 45 5.18 -12.24 12.07
CA ASP A 45 4.37 -12.25 13.29
C ASP A 45 5.27 -12.33 14.53
N SER A 46 5.56 -11.17 15.13
CA SER A 46 6.39 -11.09 16.33
C SER A 46 5.61 -11.35 17.63
N ARG A 47 4.37 -11.86 17.55
CA ARG A 47 3.59 -12.23 18.75
C ARG A 47 4.16 -13.50 19.37
N MET A 48 3.93 -13.67 20.66
CA MET A 48 4.43 -14.83 21.41
C MET A 48 3.86 -16.13 20.86
N GLU A 49 4.74 -16.98 20.35
CA GLU A 49 4.43 -18.33 19.87
C GLU A 49 3.74 -19.15 20.99
N GLY A 50 2.70 -19.90 20.65
CA GLY A 50 1.85 -20.63 21.61
C GLY A 50 0.72 -19.80 22.25
N LYS A 51 0.67 -18.47 22.05
CA LYS A 51 -0.48 -17.62 22.43
C LYS A 51 -1.23 -17.06 21.21
N ILE A 52 -1.01 -17.62 20.03
CA ILE A 52 -1.59 -17.18 18.76
C ILE A 52 -2.80 -18.07 18.45
N TRP A 53 -4.00 -17.53 18.66
CA TRP A 53 -5.27 -18.20 18.34
C TRP A 53 -5.87 -17.72 17.01
N HIS A 54 -5.39 -16.58 16.50
CA HIS A 54 -5.82 -15.99 15.25
C HIS A 54 -4.60 -15.57 14.44
N ARG A 55 -4.54 -16.02 13.18
CA ARG A 55 -3.47 -15.68 12.24
C ARG A 55 -3.39 -14.17 12.05
N LEU A 56 -2.18 -13.64 11.86
CA LEU A 56 -2.00 -12.21 11.66
C LEU A 56 -2.70 -11.75 10.37
N THR A 57 -2.62 -12.56 9.31
CA THR A 57 -3.29 -12.29 8.04
C THR A 57 -4.82 -12.27 8.16
N ASP A 58 -5.43 -13.12 8.98
CA ASP A 58 -6.88 -13.09 9.25
C ASP A 58 -7.28 -11.77 9.92
N ILE A 59 -6.50 -11.31 10.90
CA ILE A 59 -6.72 -10.04 11.59
C ILE A 59 -6.61 -8.88 10.59
N LEU A 60 -5.56 -8.88 9.77
CA LEU A 60 -5.36 -7.84 8.78
C LEU A 60 -6.50 -7.81 7.75
N PHE A 61 -6.92 -8.97 7.25
CA PHE A 61 -8.03 -9.08 6.31
C PHE A 61 -9.33 -8.51 6.89
N ILE A 62 -9.67 -8.85 8.13
CA ILE A 62 -10.84 -8.30 8.82
C ILE A 62 -10.77 -6.77 8.91
N VAL A 63 -9.61 -6.23 9.32
CA VAL A 63 -9.43 -4.79 9.48
C VAL A 63 -9.53 -4.08 8.12
N THR A 64 -8.88 -4.61 7.09
CA THR A 64 -8.93 -4.06 5.73
C THR A 64 -10.36 -4.04 5.18
N CYS A 65 -11.10 -5.15 5.30
CA CYS A 65 -12.50 -5.19 4.86
C CYS A 65 -13.38 -4.21 5.65
N GLY A 66 -13.16 -4.08 6.97
CA GLY A 66 -13.87 -3.12 7.80
C GLY A 66 -13.66 -1.67 7.33
N ILE A 67 -12.42 -1.30 7.01
CA ILE A 67 -12.08 0.02 6.48
C ILE A 67 -12.75 0.26 5.12
N ILE A 68 -12.72 -0.73 4.22
CA ILE A 68 -13.39 -0.65 2.91
C ILE A 68 -14.91 -0.48 3.07
N CYS A 69 -15.51 -1.10 4.09
CA CYS A 69 -16.91 -0.92 4.44
C CYS A 69 -17.20 0.43 5.13
N GLY A 70 -16.21 1.29 5.33
CA GLY A 70 -16.36 2.63 5.91
C GLY A 70 -16.21 2.70 7.42
N TYR A 71 -15.68 1.66 8.08
CA TYR A 71 -15.39 1.67 9.51
C TYR A 71 -13.92 2.03 9.77
N ASP A 72 -13.68 3.18 10.37
CA ASP A 72 -12.34 3.72 10.65
C ASP A 72 -11.88 3.50 12.11
N GLU A 73 -12.74 2.97 12.98
CA GLU A 73 -12.41 2.62 14.37
C GLU A 73 -12.44 1.11 14.61
N PHE A 74 -11.47 0.60 15.40
CA PHE A 74 -11.40 -0.83 15.75
C PHE A 74 -12.66 -1.35 16.46
N GLU A 75 -13.28 -0.52 17.28
CA GLU A 75 -14.54 -0.76 17.97
C GLU A 75 -15.65 -1.04 16.96
N LEU A 76 -15.78 -0.18 15.94
CA LEU A 76 -16.78 -0.31 14.88
C LEU A 76 -16.48 -1.53 13.99
N ILE A 77 -15.22 -1.74 13.60
CA ILE A 77 -14.79 -2.92 12.85
C ILE A 77 -15.12 -4.21 13.61
N HIS A 78 -14.89 -4.25 14.92
CA HIS A 78 -15.18 -5.42 15.75
C HIS A 78 -16.70 -5.69 15.84
N VAL A 79 -17.52 -4.64 15.97
CA VAL A 79 -18.99 -4.78 15.95
C VAL A 79 -19.46 -5.29 14.58
N TRP A 80 -18.96 -4.69 13.49
CA TRP A 80 -19.25 -5.12 12.12
C TRP A 80 -18.86 -6.57 11.87
N ALA A 81 -17.63 -6.95 12.25
CA ALA A 81 -17.11 -8.30 12.07
C ALA A 81 -17.92 -9.35 12.86
N LYS A 82 -18.53 -8.97 13.98
CA LYS A 82 -19.39 -9.85 14.79
C LYS A 82 -20.80 -10.01 14.25
N ALA A 83 -21.27 -9.18 13.32
CA ALA A 83 -22.60 -9.35 12.73
C ALA A 83 -22.70 -10.74 12.05
N PRO A 84 -23.80 -11.51 12.23
CA PRO A 84 -23.90 -12.87 11.71
C PRO A 84 -23.66 -12.99 10.20
N ASP A 85 -24.19 -12.06 9.42
CA ASP A 85 -24.00 -12.05 7.96
C ASP A 85 -22.56 -11.74 7.57
N THR A 86 -21.90 -10.82 8.26
CA THR A 86 -20.48 -10.52 8.08
C THR A 86 -19.61 -11.72 8.43
N GLN A 87 -19.88 -12.41 9.55
CA GLN A 87 -19.14 -13.62 9.92
C GLN A 87 -19.29 -14.71 8.85
N LYS A 88 -20.52 -14.91 8.36
CA LYS A 88 -20.80 -15.87 7.29
C LYS A 88 -20.06 -15.50 6.01
N TRP A 89 -19.95 -14.20 5.70
CA TRP A 89 -19.20 -13.71 4.55
C TRP A 89 -17.68 -13.87 4.73
N LEU A 90 -17.11 -13.50 5.89
CA LEU A 90 -15.69 -13.65 6.19
C LEU A 90 -15.23 -15.10 6.09
N LYS A 91 -16.06 -16.05 6.56
CA LYS A 91 -15.80 -17.49 6.47
C LYS A 91 -15.71 -18.05 5.04
N LYS A 92 -16.06 -17.28 4.02
CA LYS A 92 -15.83 -17.64 2.61
C LYS A 92 -14.36 -17.46 2.19
N TYR A 93 -13.60 -16.63 2.91
CA TYR A 93 -12.23 -16.24 2.56
C TYR A 93 -11.19 -16.66 3.61
N ILE A 94 -11.56 -16.66 4.88
CA ILE A 94 -10.67 -17.00 6.01
C ILE A 94 -11.31 -18.03 6.94
N ALA A 95 -10.50 -18.87 7.59
CA ALA A 95 -10.99 -20.04 8.32
C ALA A 95 -11.72 -19.72 9.64
N LEU A 96 -11.15 -18.80 10.43
CA LEU A 96 -11.69 -18.41 11.75
C LEU A 96 -12.09 -19.58 12.66
N PRO A 97 -11.20 -20.56 12.94
CA PRO A 97 -11.52 -21.72 13.77
C PRO A 97 -11.96 -21.34 15.19
N ASN A 98 -11.42 -20.24 15.72
CA ASN A 98 -11.73 -19.68 17.03
C ASN A 98 -12.76 -18.53 16.97
N GLY A 99 -13.47 -18.38 15.85
CA GLY A 99 -14.39 -17.28 15.62
C GLY A 99 -13.69 -15.92 15.40
N ILE A 100 -14.44 -14.84 15.56
CA ILE A 100 -13.95 -13.47 15.36
C ILE A 100 -13.00 -13.08 16.51
N PRO A 101 -11.79 -12.56 16.19
CA PRO A 101 -10.87 -12.08 17.22
C PRO A 101 -11.52 -11.02 18.13
N SER A 102 -11.21 -11.07 19.42
CA SER A 102 -11.63 -10.00 20.34
C SER A 102 -11.08 -8.63 19.92
N LEU A 103 -11.73 -7.55 20.34
CA LEU A 103 -11.25 -6.18 20.12
C LEU A 103 -9.77 -6.01 20.53
N SER A 104 -9.39 -6.56 21.70
CA SER A 104 -7.99 -6.52 22.17
C SER A 104 -7.05 -7.33 21.28
N THR A 105 -7.52 -8.44 20.70
CA THR A 105 -6.75 -9.26 19.76
C THR A 105 -6.56 -8.54 18.43
N LEU A 106 -7.60 -7.86 17.90
CA LEU A 106 -7.50 -7.05 16.69
C LEU A 106 -6.46 -5.94 16.86
N LYS A 107 -6.60 -5.14 17.92
CA LYS A 107 -5.65 -4.04 18.22
C LYS A 107 -4.22 -4.56 18.38
N ARG A 108 -4.02 -5.63 19.15
CA ARG A 108 -2.70 -6.21 19.39
C ARG A 108 -2.09 -6.80 18.12
N GLY A 109 -2.88 -7.57 17.36
CA GLY A 109 -2.45 -8.14 16.08
C GLY A 109 -2.04 -7.06 15.09
N PHE A 110 -2.85 -6.01 14.95
CA PHE A 110 -2.49 -4.91 14.06
C PHE A 110 -1.26 -4.15 14.54
N SER A 111 -1.10 -3.93 15.86
CA SER A 111 0.03 -3.18 16.44
C SER A 111 1.41 -3.81 16.27
N VAL A 112 1.49 -5.12 16.00
CA VAL A 112 2.79 -5.79 15.78
C VAL A 112 3.29 -5.68 14.34
N ILE A 113 2.43 -5.24 13.41
CA ILE A 113 2.79 -5.09 12.01
C ILE A 113 3.80 -3.95 11.88
N ARG A 114 4.95 -4.23 11.25
CA ARG A 114 5.96 -3.21 10.98
C ARG A 114 5.45 -2.29 9.86
N PRO A 115 5.42 -0.96 10.07
CA PRO A 115 4.90 -0.02 9.07
C PRO A 115 5.62 -0.10 7.72
N GLU A 116 6.93 -0.27 7.73
CA GLU A 116 7.75 -0.34 6.52
C GLU A 116 7.42 -1.59 5.69
N GLU A 117 7.35 -2.75 6.35
CA GLU A 117 6.99 -4.01 5.70
C GLU A 117 5.56 -3.95 5.14
N PHE A 118 4.63 -3.38 5.90
CA PHE A 118 3.26 -3.19 5.44
C PHE A 118 3.20 -2.28 4.22
N SER A 119 3.91 -1.14 4.24
CA SER A 119 3.89 -0.18 3.13
C SER A 119 4.39 -0.81 1.83
N THR A 120 5.52 -1.52 1.87
CA THR A 120 6.08 -2.19 0.69
C THR A 120 5.11 -3.23 0.11
N ARG A 121 4.50 -4.06 0.97
CA ARG A 121 3.52 -5.07 0.55
C ARG A 121 2.24 -4.44 0.03
N PHE A 122 1.79 -3.36 0.65
CA PHE A 122 0.62 -2.60 0.22
C PHE A 122 0.81 -2.02 -1.17
N ILE A 123 1.93 -1.33 -1.44
CA ILE A 123 2.23 -0.78 -2.77
C ILE A 123 2.30 -1.89 -3.82
N SER A 124 2.96 -3.00 -3.49
CA SER A 124 3.05 -4.17 -4.38
C SER A 124 1.67 -4.77 -4.69
N TRP A 125 0.81 -4.85 -3.68
CA TRP A 125 -0.56 -5.32 -3.84
C TRP A 125 -1.38 -4.37 -4.72
N MET A 126 -1.32 -3.06 -4.47
CA MET A 126 -2.02 -2.05 -5.25
C MET A 126 -1.59 -2.08 -6.73
N ASN A 127 -0.28 -2.15 -6.99
CA ASN A 127 0.26 -2.28 -8.35
C ASN A 127 -0.21 -3.55 -9.07
N ALA A 128 -0.50 -4.62 -8.34
CA ALA A 128 -0.94 -5.89 -8.92
C ALA A 128 -2.46 -5.98 -9.15
N VAL A 129 -3.25 -5.21 -8.41
CA VAL A 129 -4.72 -5.22 -8.52
C VAL A 129 -5.27 -4.07 -9.35
N LEU A 130 -4.56 -2.95 -9.41
CA LEU A 130 -5.00 -1.78 -10.16
C LEU A 130 -4.37 -1.78 -11.54
N GLN A 131 -5.23 -1.55 -12.54
CA GLN A 131 -4.81 -1.10 -13.86
C GLN A 131 -5.22 0.36 -13.94
N LEU A 132 -4.23 1.25 -14.00
CA LEU A 132 -4.51 2.66 -14.16
C LEU A 132 -5.01 2.91 -15.59
N PRO A 133 -6.14 3.61 -15.77
CA PRO A 133 -6.57 4.05 -17.08
C PRO A 133 -5.49 4.93 -17.74
N GLU A 134 -5.42 4.89 -19.06
CA GLU A 134 -4.59 5.83 -19.82
C GLU A 134 -4.99 7.27 -19.45
N LYS A 135 -4.01 8.10 -19.11
CA LYS A 135 -4.17 9.50 -18.68
C LYS A 135 -4.96 9.70 -17.38
N ASP A 136 -4.98 8.70 -16.49
CA ASP A 136 -5.50 8.93 -15.14
C ASP A 136 -4.64 9.96 -14.38
N VAL A 137 -5.26 10.67 -13.45
CA VAL A 137 -4.58 11.70 -12.65
C VAL A 137 -4.12 11.09 -11.34
N VAL A 138 -2.83 11.23 -11.06
CA VAL A 138 -2.20 10.81 -9.80
C VAL A 138 -1.70 12.05 -9.07
N SER A 139 -2.31 12.37 -7.93
CA SER A 139 -1.87 13.48 -7.10
C SER A 139 -0.89 13.00 -6.02
N VAL A 140 0.23 13.70 -5.88
CA VAL A 140 1.22 13.47 -4.82
C VAL A 140 1.16 14.63 -3.85
N ASP A 141 0.79 14.34 -2.60
CA ASP A 141 0.59 15.33 -1.55
C ASP A 141 1.21 14.90 -0.21
N GLY A 142 1.71 15.89 0.54
CA GLY A 142 2.31 15.70 1.86
C GLY A 142 1.38 16.15 2.99
N LYS A 143 1.03 15.25 3.91
CA LYS A 143 0.17 15.55 5.07
C LYS A 143 0.85 15.22 6.39
N THR A 144 0.67 16.10 7.37
CA THR A 144 1.14 15.88 8.76
C THR A 144 -0.01 15.47 9.66
N SER A 145 0.07 14.28 10.25
CA SER A 145 -0.84 13.84 11.31
C SER A 145 -0.44 14.48 12.64
N ARG A 146 -0.95 15.67 12.91
CA ARG A 146 -0.56 16.48 14.09
C ARG A 146 -0.84 15.79 15.42
N GLY A 147 -1.86 14.93 15.46
CA GLY A 147 -2.23 14.15 16.65
C GLY A 147 -1.28 13.00 16.98
N SER A 148 -0.36 12.64 16.08
CA SER A 148 0.58 11.54 16.31
C SER A 148 1.86 11.96 17.05
N LYS A 149 1.96 13.22 17.48
CA LYS A 149 3.10 13.73 18.24
C LYS A 149 3.06 13.13 19.65
N ASP A 150 4.18 12.57 20.10
CA ASP A 150 4.31 12.07 21.48
C ASP A 150 5.53 12.74 22.13
N GLU A 151 5.27 13.83 22.86
CA GLU A 151 6.31 14.61 23.55
C GLU A 151 7.03 13.79 24.64
N ARG A 152 6.33 12.85 25.28
CA ARG A 152 6.92 12.01 26.33
C ARG A 152 7.98 11.06 25.78
N LYS A 153 7.85 10.69 24.50
CA LYS A 153 8.82 9.85 23.77
C LYS A 153 9.73 10.66 22.84
N GLY A 154 9.63 11.98 22.83
CA GLY A 154 10.37 12.85 21.90
C GLY A 154 10.00 12.64 20.42
N GLN A 155 8.84 12.05 20.14
CA GLN A 155 8.42 11.70 18.79
C GLN A 155 7.74 12.89 18.11
N LYS A 156 8.30 13.32 16.97
CA LYS A 156 7.70 14.34 16.10
C LYS A 156 6.39 13.85 15.48
N ALA A 157 5.55 14.80 15.06
CA ALA A 157 4.33 14.48 14.31
C ALA A 157 4.68 13.74 13.01
N LEU A 158 3.88 12.74 12.67
CA LEU A 158 4.08 11.91 11.49
C LEU A 158 3.79 12.74 10.23
N HIS A 159 4.75 12.82 9.33
CA HIS A 159 4.56 13.40 8.01
C HIS A 159 4.61 12.29 6.96
N MET A 160 3.62 12.29 6.06
CA MET A 160 3.42 11.26 5.04
C MET A 160 3.26 11.94 3.69
N VAL A 161 3.96 11.44 2.68
CA VAL A 161 3.72 11.77 1.28
C VAL A 161 2.93 10.63 0.67
N SER A 162 1.80 10.92 0.03
CA SER A 162 0.88 9.92 -0.51
C SER A 162 0.58 10.20 -1.98
N ALA A 163 0.49 9.14 -2.78
CA ALA A 163 0.04 9.18 -4.17
C ALA A 163 -1.42 8.69 -4.24
N LEU A 164 -2.33 9.57 -4.67
CA LEU A 164 -3.76 9.30 -4.82
C LEU A 164 -4.11 9.18 -6.30
N CYS A 165 -4.63 8.02 -6.69
CA CYS A 165 -5.23 7.77 -8.00
C CYS A 165 -6.68 8.28 -7.99
N HIS A 166 -6.99 9.21 -8.89
CA HIS A 166 -8.28 9.90 -8.90
C HIS A 166 -9.42 9.03 -9.47
N SER A 167 -9.19 8.24 -10.52
CA SER A 167 -10.24 7.39 -11.09
C SER A 167 -10.78 6.36 -10.09
N HIS A 168 -9.91 5.87 -9.20
CA HIS A 168 -10.27 4.87 -8.20
C HIS A 168 -10.57 5.47 -6.82
N GLY A 169 -10.17 6.72 -6.56
CA GLY A 169 -10.28 7.34 -5.24
C GLY A 169 -9.42 6.64 -4.18
N LEU A 170 -8.29 6.04 -4.58
CA LEU A 170 -7.45 5.21 -3.72
C LEU A 170 -6.02 5.74 -3.65
N VAL A 171 -5.43 5.64 -2.45
CA VAL A 171 -4.00 5.85 -2.26
C VAL A 171 -3.27 4.61 -2.78
N ILE A 172 -2.43 4.79 -3.80
CA ILE A 172 -1.69 3.72 -4.47
C ILE A 172 -0.28 3.55 -3.93
N GLY A 173 0.23 4.54 -3.18
CA GLY A 173 1.45 4.41 -2.40
C GLY A 173 1.67 5.56 -1.45
N GLN A 174 2.53 5.34 -0.46
CA GLN A 174 2.85 6.34 0.55
C GLN A 174 4.23 6.10 1.17
N VAL A 175 4.91 7.19 1.52
CA VAL A 175 6.23 7.19 2.17
C VAL A 175 6.20 8.12 3.38
N LYS A 176 6.73 7.63 4.49
CA LYS A 176 6.93 8.43 5.71
C LYS A 176 8.14 9.33 5.55
N THR A 177 8.03 10.56 6.04
CA THR A 177 9.11 11.54 6.05
C THR A 177 9.23 12.18 7.43
N ASP A 178 10.43 12.65 7.76
CA ASP A 178 10.70 13.25 9.08
C ASP A 178 10.12 14.67 9.20
N GLU A 179 10.12 15.44 8.10
CA GLU A 179 9.67 16.83 8.06
C GLU A 179 9.15 17.20 6.67
N LYS A 180 8.37 18.29 6.60
CA LYS A 180 7.79 18.81 5.35
C LYS A 180 8.83 19.17 4.29
N SER A 181 10.00 19.65 4.71
CA SER A 181 11.13 19.94 3.81
C SER A 181 11.65 18.71 3.08
N ASN A 182 11.38 17.51 3.60
CA ASN A 182 11.91 16.26 3.06
C ASN A 182 10.99 15.65 2.00
N GLU A 183 9.88 16.31 1.65
CA GLU A 183 9.02 15.94 0.52
C GLU A 183 9.83 15.87 -0.79
N ILE A 184 10.80 16.78 -0.99
CA ILE A 184 11.62 16.85 -2.21
C ILE A 184 12.39 15.55 -2.46
N THR A 185 12.85 14.89 -1.40
CA THR A 185 13.57 13.60 -1.50
C THR A 185 12.62 12.41 -1.50
N ALA A 186 11.50 12.50 -0.79
CA ALA A 186 10.55 11.41 -0.66
C ALA A 186 9.67 11.21 -1.90
N ILE A 187 9.36 12.27 -2.65
CA ILE A 187 8.60 12.18 -3.89
C ILE A 187 9.30 11.25 -4.90
N PRO A 188 10.60 11.43 -5.22
CA PRO A 188 11.33 10.47 -6.06
C PRO A 188 11.23 9.02 -5.59
N GLU A 189 11.46 8.77 -4.29
CA GLU A 189 11.41 7.41 -3.72
C GLU A 189 10.03 6.78 -3.81
N LEU A 190 8.98 7.59 -3.70
CA LEU A 190 7.60 7.16 -3.87
C LEU A 190 7.32 6.82 -5.35
N LEU A 191 7.74 7.67 -6.28
CA LEU A 191 7.55 7.45 -7.72
C LEU A 191 8.22 6.15 -8.19
N ASP A 192 9.40 5.81 -7.66
CA ASP A 192 10.13 4.58 -8.00
C ASP A 192 9.37 3.28 -7.67
N GLN A 193 8.35 3.37 -6.81
CA GLN A 193 7.57 2.21 -6.36
C GLN A 193 6.21 2.10 -7.07
N LEU A 194 5.84 3.06 -7.91
CA LEU A 194 4.50 3.17 -8.50
C LEU A 194 4.49 2.77 -9.98
N LEU A 195 3.46 2.01 -10.39
CA LEU A 195 3.19 1.75 -11.80
C LEU A 195 2.26 2.83 -12.37
N ILE A 196 2.84 3.96 -12.78
CA ILE A 196 2.10 5.17 -13.22
C ILE A 196 2.34 5.54 -14.69
N GLU A 197 2.83 4.60 -15.50
CA GLU A 197 3.02 4.80 -16.94
C GLU A 197 1.73 5.29 -17.61
N GLY A 198 1.86 6.32 -18.45
CA GLY A 198 0.74 6.95 -19.14
C GLY A 198 -0.20 7.78 -18.25
N SER A 199 0.10 7.93 -16.95
CA SER A 199 -0.69 8.78 -16.04
C SER A 199 -0.23 10.25 -16.09
N ILE A 200 -1.07 11.16 -15.58
CA ILE A 200 -0.74 12.56 -15.35
C ILE A 200 -0.44 12.77 -13.86
N VAL A 201 0.80 13.06 -13.53
CA VAL A 201 1.23 13.32 -12.15
C VAL A 201 1.04 14.80 -11.81
N THR A 202 0.36 15.07 -10.70
CA THR A 202 0.24 16.42 -10.14
C THR A 202 0.82 16.49 -8.74
N ILE A 203 1.53 17.58 -8.45
CA ILE A 203 2.26 17.78 -7.19
C ILE A 203 2.11 19.25 -6.80
N ASP A 204 2.10 19.55 -5.49
CA ASP A 204 2.21 20.95 -5.04
C ASP A 204 3.52 21.58 -5.54
N ALA A 205 3.52 22.90 -5.66
CA ALA A 205 4.57 23.68 -6.28
C ALA A 205 5.95 23.48 -5.66
N ILE A 206 6.03 23.13 -4.37
CA ILE A 206 7.30 22.79 -3.70
C ILE A 206 8.02 21.64 -4.42
N GLY A 207 7.26 20.71 -5.00
CA GLY A 207 7.75 19.58 -5.79
C GLY A 207 8.19 19.94 -7.21
N LEU A 208 8.05 21.20 -7.67
CA LEU A 208 8.52 21.64 -8.99
C LEU A 208 10.05 21.72 -9.03
N GLN A 209 10.68 20.55 -9.17
CA GLN A 209 12.11 20.34 -9.24
C GLN A 209 12.44 19.58 -10.53
N THR A 210 13.51 20.00 -11.23
CA THR A 210 13.92 19.36 -12.50
C THR A 210 14.12 17.85 -12.36
N LYS A 211 14.70 17.40 -11.24
CA LYS A 211 14.91 15.97 -10.97
C LYS A 211 13.60 15.18 -10.85
N ILE A 212 12.58 15.75 -10.22
CA ILE A 212 11.27 15.12 -10.05
C ILE A 212 10.58 15.03 -11.42
N VAL A 213 10.52 16.14 -12.16
CA VAL A 213 9.92 16.17 -13.51
C VAL A 213 10.61 15.21 -14.46
N THR A 214 11.95 15.17 -14.43
CA THR A 214 12.75 14.26 -15.26
C THR A 214 12.43 12.81 -14.93
N LYS A 215 12.27 12.46 -13.64
CA LYS A 215 11.88 11.11 -13.21
C LYS A 215 10.46 10.74 -13.64
N ILE A 216 9.50 11.66 -13.57
CA ILE A 216 8.12 11.43 -14.04
C ILE A 216 8.13 11.07 -15.54
N VAL A 217 8.81 11.88 -16.36
CA VAL A 217 8.81 11.69 -17.82
C VAL A 217 9.69 10.52 -18.25
N ASN A 218 10.95 10.47 -17.79
CA ASN A 218 11.93 9.55 -18.33
C ASN A 218 11.84 8.16 -17.71
N ASP A 219 11.69 8.08 -16.39
CA ASP A 219 11.75 6.81 -15.67
C ASP A 219 10.35 6.16 -15.64
N ASN A 220 9.32 6.96 -15.39
CA ASN A 220 7.95 6.47 -15.23
C ASN A 220 7.08 6.55 -16.48
N LYS A 221 7.55 7.17 -17.57
CA LYS A 221 6.78 7.35 -18.81
C LYS A 221 5.40 7.99 -18.57
N ALA A 222 5.36 8.95 -17.65
CA ALA A 222 4.16 9.66 -17.25
C ALA A 222 4.25 11.14 -17.65
N ASP A 223 3.10 11.77 -17.79
CA ASP A 223 2.95 13.21 -18.00
C ASP A 223 2.84 13.94 -16.65
N TYR A 224 2.94 15.28 -16.65
CA TYR A 224 2.83 16.05 -15.42
C TYR A 224 2.07 17.36 -15.58
N VAL A 225 1.39 17.77 -14.51
CA VAL A 225 0.80 19.11 -14.33
C VAL A 225 1.15 19.58 -12.92
N ILE A 226 2.12 20.50 -12.82
CA ILE A 226 2.67 20.97 -11.54
C ILE A 226 2.56 22.49 -11.49
N ASN A 227 2.13 23.01 -10.34
CA ASN A 227 2.00 24.45 -10.15
C ASN A 227 3.38 25.14 -10.06
N LEU A 228 3.53 26.26 -10.75
CA LEU A 228 4.68 27.16 -10.62
C LEU A 228 4.37 28.25 -9.58
N LYS A 229 5.17 28.32 -8.50
CA LYS A 229 5.08 29.37 -7.47
C LYS A 229 6.43 30.10 -7.32
N GLY A 230 6.52 30.98 -6.33
CA GLY A 230 7.72 31.79 -6.05
C GLY A 230 8.94 31.00 -5.55
N ASN A 231 8.89 29.67 -5.50
CA ASN A 231 10.09 28.84 -5.29
C ASN A 231 11.00 28.78 -6.53
N GLN A 232 10.54 29.30 -7.67
CA GLN A 232 11.30 29.46 -8.91
C GLN A 232 11.08 30.89 -9.44
N GLU A 233 11.52 31.90 -8.70
CA GLU A 233 11.17 33.32 -8.95
C GLU A 233 11.48 33.77 -10.38
N VAL A 234 12.66 33.42 -10.91
CA VAL A 234 13.07 33.78 -12.28
C VAL A 234 12.13 33.15 -13.30
N PHE A 235 11.90 31.84 -13.19
CA PHE A 235 11.01 31.13 -14.12
C PHE A 235 9.57 31.62 -14.02
N GLN A 236 9.10 31.94 -12.81
CA GLN A 236 7.78 32.52 -12.60
C GLN A 236 7.67 33.89 -13.29
N GLN A 237 8.71 34.72 -13.20
CA GLN A 237 8.73 36.03 -13.85
C GLN A 237 8.75 35.91 -15.37
N GLU A 238 9.60 35.04 -15.92
CA GLU A 238 9.66 34.76 -17.36
C GLU A 238 8.32 34.27 -17.90
N VAL A 239 7.65 33.37 -17.18
CA VAL A 239 6.32 32.86 -17.58
C VAL A 239 5.29 33.99 -17.54
N LYS A 240 5.29 34.84 -16.51
CA LYS A 240 4.37 36.00 -16.43
C LYS A 240 4.60 36.99 -17.57
N GLU A 241 5.85 37.31 -17.87
CA GLU A 241 6.22 38.21 -18.96
C GLU A 241 5.75 37.63 -20.30
N TYR A 242 5.99 36.34 -20.54
CA TYR A 242 5.53 35.65 -21.74
C TYR A 242 4.00 35.72 -21.94
N PHE A 243 3.22 35.47 -20.89
CA PHE A 243 1.75 35.60 -20.97
C PHE A 243 1.30 37.05 -21.17
N THR A 244 1.98 38.01 -20.54
CA THR A 244 1.69 39.45 -20.74
C THR A 244 1.93 39.87 -22.19
N ASP A 245 3.03 39.41 -22.80
CA ASP A 245 3.35 39.67 -24.20
C ASP A 245 2.33 39.01 -25.15
N LEU A 246 1.84 37.81 -24.82
CA LEU A 246 0.81 37.13 -25.61
C LEU A 246 -0.54 37.85 -25.56
N GLU A 247 -0.94 38.35 -24.39
CA GLU A 247 -2.15 39.18 -24.24
C GLU A 247 -2.03 40.48 -25.04
N GLN A 248 -0.89 41.16 -24.96
CA GLN A 248 -0.65 42.41 -25.69
C GLN A 248 -0.56 42.20 -27.21
N SER A 249 -0.06 41.06 -27.65
CA SER A 249 0.05 40.71 -29.08
C SER A 249 -1.23 40.10 -29.67
N GLY A 250 -2.29 39.92 -28.87
CA GLY A 250 -3.57 39.37 -29.32
C GLY A 250 -3.51 37.90 -29.76
N LYS A 251 -2.52 37.14 -29.28
CA LYS A 251 -2.29 35.73 -29.63
C LYS A 251 -2.82 34.76 -28.58
N LEU A 252 -3.34 35.26 -27.46
CA LEU A 252 -4.10 34.49 -26.49
C LEU A 252 -5.56 34.46 -26.95
N GLU A 253 -5.95 33.43 -27.72
CA GLU A 253 -7.35 33.11 -28.02
C GLU A 253 -7.91 32.12 -26.99
#